data_AF-A0A2A4I8E8-F1
#
_entry.id   AF-A0A2A4I8E8-F1
#
_cell.length_a   1.000
_cell.length_b   1.000
_cell.length_c   1.000
_cell.angle_alpha   90.00
_cell.angle_beta   90.00
_cell.angle_gamma   90.00
#
_symmetry.space_group_name_H-M   'P 1'
#
loop_
_entity.id
_entity.type
_entity.pdbx_description
1 polymer ?
#
loop_
_entity_poly.entity_id
_entity_poly.type
_entity_poly.pdbx_seq_one_letter_code
_entity_poly.pdbx_strand_id
1 'polypeptide(L)'
;MRFLISFAAAAALSGLAVVAAQAQREPARGSVAGKAAAEYDRLLAGKTPGKPETCIDTRFNNPRLTAYDGKLIYRVSSKLVYVTDTGGGCSNVARGDTLVTRQFQGRLCRGDIAQTVNLPIGMPTGSCAMGDFIPYRSK
;
A
#
# COMPACT_ATOMS: atom_id res chain seq x y z
N MET A 1 -37.69 -38.91 59.17
CA MET A 1 -38.85 -37.98 59.13
C MET A 1 -38.50 -36.87 58.14
N ARG A 2 -38.78 -36.97 56.84
CA ARG A 2 -40.06 -36.65 56.17
C ARG A 2 -40.76 -35.44 56.78
N PHE A 3 -40.52 -34.26 56.22
CA PHE A 3 -41.53 -33.20 56.16
C PHE A 3 -41.47 -32.53 54.78
N LEU A 4 -42.48 -32.86 53.98
CA LEU A 4 -42.92 -32.17 52.79
C LEU A 4 -43.67 -30.92 53.22
N ILE A 5 -43.31 -29.73 52.73
CA ILE A 5 -44.28 -28.63 52.56
C ILE A 5 -43.95 -27.91 51.25
N SER A 6 -44.83 -28.13 50.28
CA SER A 6 -44.94 -27.37 49.04
C SER A 6 -45.57 -26.01 49.35
N PHE A 7 -44.96 -24.91 48.92
CA PHE A 7 -45.67 -23.66 48.67
C PHE A 7 -45.36 -23.21 47.25
N ALA A 8 -46.43 -23.14 46.45
CA ALA A 8 -46.42 -22.74 45.07
C ALA A 8 -46.47 -21.20 44.93
N ALA A 9 -45.77 -20.73 43.88
CA ALA A 9 -46.03 -19.56 43.05
C ALA A 9 -45.97 -18.14 43.67
N ALA A 10 -44.96 -17.37 43.23
CA ALA A 10 -45.18 -16.00 42.76
C ALA A 10 -44.07 -15.60 41.76
N ALA A 11 -44.50 -15.08 40.62
CA ALA A 11 -43.71 -14.69 39.47
C ALA A 11 -42.94 -13.38 39.69
N ALA A 12 -41.78 -13.22 39.04
CA ALA A 12 -41.39 -11.94 38.40
C ALA A 12 -40.19 -12.14 37.47
N LEU A 13 -40.39 -11.68 36.24
CA LEU A 13 -39.43 -11.55 35.15
C LEU A 13 -38.17 -10.76 35.54
N SER A 14 -36.98 -11.18 35.09
CA SER A 14 -35.97 -10.28 34.49
C SER A 14 -34.68 -11.02 34.12
N GLY A 15 -34.17 -10.75 32.91
CA GLY A 15 -32.73 -10.83 32.63
C GLY A 15 -32.26 -11.90 31.64
N LEU A 16 -32.70 -11.85 30.38
CA LEU A 16 -31.97 -12.47 29.27
C LEU A 16 -30.68 -11.64 29.04
N ALA A 17 -29.54 -12.07 29.58
CA ALA A 17 -28.23 -11.51 29.23
C ALA A 17 -27.58 -12.41 28.17
N VAL A 18 -27.96 -12.20 26.90
CA VAL A 18 -27.24 -12.78 25.76
C VAL A 18 -25.96 -11.97 25.59
N VAL A 19 -24.84 -12.47 26.14
CA VAL A 19 -23.51 -11.94 25.82
C VAL A 19 -23.17 -12.42 24.40
N ALA A 20 -23.66 -11.69 23.40
CA ALA A 20 -23.10 -11.73 22.07
C ALA A 20 -21.74 -11.03 22.14
N ALA A 21 -20.69 -11.79 22.46
CA ALA A 21 -19.31 -11.34 22.32
C ALA A 21 -19.10 -10.95 20.85
N GLN A 22 -19.09 -9.64 20.62
CA GLN A 22 -18.91 -9.07 19.29
C GLN A 22 -17.51 -9.43 18.82
N ALA A 23 -17.43 -10.32 17.82
CA ALA A 23 -16.24 -10.46 17.00
C ALA A 23 -15.92 -9.06 16.46
N GLN A 24 -14.87 -8.45 17.02
CA GLN A 24 -14.34 -7.16 16.62
C GLN A 24 -13.88 -7.29 15.16
N ARG A 25 -14.77 -6.99 14.22
CA ARG A 25 -14.40 -6.75 12.83
C ARG A 25 -13.60 -5.46 12.84
N GLU A 26 -12.28 -5.54 12.65
CA GLU A 26 -11.47 -4.39 12.26
C GLU A 26 -11.54 -4.28 10.72
N PRO A 27 -12.46 -3.48 10.10
CA PRO A 27 -12.80 -3.65 8.69
C PRO A 27 -12.22 -2.55 7.79
N ALA A 28 -11.23 -1.77 8.24
CA ALA A 28 -10.72 -0.64 7.46
C ALA A 28 -9.28 -0.82 6.97
N ARG A 29 -8.35 -1.30 7.80
CA ARG A 29 -6.92 -1.39 7.41
C ARG A 29 -6.63 -2.56 6.46
N GLY A 30 -7.23 -3.72 6.70
CA GLY A 30 -7.07 -4.89 5.83
C GLY A 30 -7.63 -4.68 4.42
N SER A 31 -8.72 -3.91 4.28
CA SER A 31 -9.34 -3.65 2.97
C SER A 31 -8.55 -2.67 2.12
N VAL A 32 -7.91 -1.65 2.71
CA VAL A 32 -7.05 -0.71 1.99
C VAL A 32 -5.74 -1.36 1.57
N ALA A 33 -5.09 -2.10 2.48
CA ALA A 33 -3.87 -2.84 2.16
C ALA A 33 -4.10 -3.88 1.04
N GLY A 34 -5.22 -4.61 1.10
CA GLY A 34 -5.60 -5.57 0.06
C GLY A 34 -5.88 -4.92 -1.30
N LYS A 35 -6.50 -3.73 -1.33
CA LYS A 35 -6.70 -2.98 -2.58
C LYS A 35 -5.38 -2.54 -3.22
N ALA A 36 -4.44 -2.06 -2.40
CA ALA A 36 -3.13 -1.63 -2.89
C ALA A 36 -2.29 -2.81 -3.42
N ALA A 37 -2.33 -3.96 -2.73
CA ALA A 37 -1.72 -5.20 -3.20
C ALA A 37 -2.31 -5.64 -4.56
N ALA A 38 -3.64 -5.68 -4.66
CA ALA A 38 -4.32 -6.05 -5.89
C ALA A 38 -3.99 -5.09 -7.05
N GLU A 39 -3.84 -3.79 -6.77
CA GLU A 39 -3.42 -2.84 -7.79
C GLU A 39 -1.98 -3.09 -8.23
N TYR A 40 -1.05 -3.32 -7.31
CA TYR A 40 0.33 -3.69 -7.64
C TYR A 40 0.38 -4.93 -8.54
N ASP A 41 -0.34 -5.99 -8.18
CA ASP A 41 -0.41 -7.22 -8.97
C ASP A 41 -1.00 -6.97 -10.37
N ARG A 42 -2.04 -6.14 -10.47
CA ARG A 42 -2.61 -5.73 -11.77
C ARG A 42 -1.60 -4.94 -12.61
N LEU A 43 -0.75 -4.11 -11.99
CA LEU A 43 0.25 -3.36 -12.75
C LEU A 43 1.24 -4.30 -13.43
N LEU A 44 1.60 -5.39 -12.75
CA LEU A 44 2.59 -6.37 -13.19
C LEU A 44 2.00 -7.55 -13.96
N ALA A 45 0.68 -7.74 -13.93
CA ALA A 45 0.01 -8.83 -14.63
C ALA A 45 0.42 -8.95 -16.10
N GLY A 46 0.74 -10.17 -16.51
CA GLY A 46 1.18 -10.50 -17.88
C GLY A 46 2.57 -9.98 -18.26
N LYS A 47 3.36 -9.49 -17.30
CA LYS A 47 4.74 -9.04 -17.52
C LYS A 47 5.72 -9.96 -16.83
N THR A 48 6.87 -10.14 -17.47
CA THR A 48 7.98 -10.92 -16.92
C THR A 48 9.06 -9.96 -16.41
N PRO A 49 9.63 -10.18 -15.21
CA PRO A 49 10.76 -9.40 -14.73
C PRO A 49 12.01 -9.68 -15.57
N GLY A 50 12.71 -8.61 -15.95
CA GLY A 50 14.01 -8.66 -16.61
C GLY A 50 15.17 -8.54 -15.61
N LYS A 51 16.37 -8.33 -16.15
CA LYS A 51 17.57 -8.09 -15.34
C LYS A 51 17.46 -6.73 -14.63
N PRO A 52 17.88 -6.61 -13.36
CA PRO A 52 17.97 -5.32 -12.68
C PRO A 52 18.86 -4.34 -13.46
N GLU A 53 18.38 -3.11 -13.61
CA GLU A 53 19.07 -2.00 -14.25
C GLU A 53 19.48 -0.99 -13.18
N THR A 54 20.74 -0.54 -13.21
CA THR A 54 21.23 0.45 -12.22
C THR A 54 20.64 1.84 -12.45
N CYS A 55 20.27 2.18 -13.69
CA CYS A 55 19.72 3.48 -14.02
C CYS A 55 18.70 3.37 -15.14
N ILE A 56 17.60 4.11 -15.02
CA ILE A 56 16.59 4.29 -16.07
C ILE A 56 16.69 5.70 -16.67
N ASP A 57 16.40 5.83 -17.98
CA ASP A 57 16.14 7.15 -18.57
C ASP A 57 14.73 7.60 -18.15
N THR A 58 14.54 8.85 -17.77
CA THR A 58 13.26 9.36 -17.25
C THR A 58 12.50 10.24 -18.24
N ARG A 59 12.98 10.38 -19.48
CA ARG A 59 12.34 11.12 -20.57
C ARG A 59 11.18 10.32 -21.17
N PHE A 60 10.28 9.89 -20.31
CA PHE A 60 9.03 9.23 -20.68
C PHE A 60 7.98 10.29 -21.04
N ASN A 61 7.17 10.04 -22.06
CA ASN A 61 6.16 11.02 -22.51
C ASN A 61 5.03 11.23 -21.49
N ASN A 62 4.57 10.17 -20.82
CA ASN A 62 3.47 10.24 -19.85
C ASN A 62 3.56 9.09 -18.82
N PRO A 63 4.64 9.03 -18.02
CA PRO A 63 4.79 7.99 -17.03
C PRO A 63 3.78 8.20 -15.90
N ARG A 64 3.27 7.11 -15.33
CA ARG A 64 2.56 7.15 -14.05
C ARG A 64 3.45 6.58 -12.96
N LEU A 65 3.50 7.29 -11.84
CA LEU A 65 4.22 6.87 -10.65
C LEU A 65 3.22 6.52 -9.55
N THR A 66 3.44 5.40 -8.88
CA THR A 66 2.76 5.05 -7.63
C THR A 66 3.75 4.42 -6.66
N ALA A 67 3.36 4.28 -5.39
CA ALA A 67 4.16 3.59 -4.38
C ALA A 67 3.35 2.46 -3.75
N TYR A 68 4.03 1.37 -3.43
CA TYR A 68 3.44 0.24 -2.71
C TYR A 68 4.53 -0.50 -1.94
N ASP A 69 4.29 -0.75 -0.66
CA ASP A 69 5.15 -1.59 0.20
C ASP A 69 6.66 -1.27 0.12
N GLY A 70 7.00 0.01 0.26
CA GLY A 70 8.40 0.48 0.17
C GLY A 70 8.99 0.52 -1.24
N LYS A 71 8.18 0.25 -2.27
CA LYS A 71 8.59 0.28 -3.68
C LYS A 71 7.97 1.46 -4.42
N LEU A 72 8.71 1.99 -5.39
CA LEU A 72 8.19 2.89 -6.41
C LEU A 72 7.96 2.13 -7.71
N ILE A 73 6.81 2.40 -8.32
CA ILE A 73 6.36 1.72 -9.54
C ILE A 73 6.18 2.77 -10.64
N TYR A 74 7.08 2.75 -11.61
CA TYR A 74 7.07 3.62 -12.79
C TYR A 74 6.41 2.89 -13.96
N ARG A 75 5.13 3.18 -14.18
CA ARG A 75 4.41 2.71 -15.37
C ARG A 75 4.75 3.62 -16.54
N VAL A 76 5.61 3.16 -17.43
CA VAL A 76 5.99 3.87 -18.66
C VAL A 76 4.98 3.62 -19.78
N SER A 77 4.49 2.39 -19.89
CA SER A 77 3.44 2.01 -20.85
C SER A 77 2.65 0.79 -20.33
N SER A 78 1.68 0.32 -21.10
CA SER A 78 1.00 -0.96 -20.81
C SER A 78 1.95 -2.16 -20.85
N LYS A 79 3.06 -2.05 -21.61
CA LYS A 79 4.04 -3.12 -21.83
C LYS A 79 5.28 -3.00 -20.95
N LEU A 80 5.54 -1.85 -20.34
CA LEU A 80 6.76 -1.59 -19.57
C LEU A 80 6.44 -0.89 -18.24
N VAL A 81 6.80 -1.56 -17.16
CA VAL A 81 6.76 -1.02 -15.80
C VAL A 81 8.14 -1.23 -15.17
N TYR A 82 8.72 -0.21 -14.57
CA TYR A 82 9.91 -0.37 -13.73
C TYR A 82 9.47 -0.38 -12.26
N VAL A 83 10.04 -1.30 -11.48
CA VAL A 83 9.87 -1.36 -10.03
C VAL A 83 11.22 -1.14 -9.38
N THR A 84 11.31 -0.20 -8.45
CA THR A 84 12.50 0.01 -7.62
C THR A 84 12.11 -0.09 -6.14
N ASP A 85 12.90 -0.82 -5.37
CA ASP A 85 12.73 -0.90 -3.93
C ASP A 85 13.52 0.24 -3.27
N THR A 86 12.86 1.08 -2.50
CA THR A 86 13.49 2.21 -1.81
C THR A 86 13.70 1.95 -0.33
N GLY A 87 13.29 0.78 0.18
CA GLY A 87 13.28 0.48 1.61
C GLY A 87 12.31 1.34 2.42
N GLY A 88 11.39 2.06 1.75
CA GLY A 88 10.46 3.00 2.40
C GLY A 88 10.76 4.47 2.12
N GLY A 89 10.16 5.37 2.91
CA GLY A 89 10.42 6.81 2.89
C GLY A 89 9.67 7.63 1.82
N CYS A 90 9.31 7.02 0.68
CA CYS A 90 8.53 7.67 -0.38
C CYS A 90 7.08 7.18 -0.51
N SER A 91 6.51 6.61 0.56
CA SER A 91 5.15 6.03 0.55
C SER A 91 4.03 7.04 0.27
N ASN A 92 4.29 8.33 0.48
CA ASN A 92 3.29 9.38 0.28
C ASN A 92 2.93 9.61 -1.19
N VAL A 93 3.76 9.13 -2.12
CA VAL A 93 3.43 9.09 -3.55
C VAL A 93 2.11 8.34 -3.78
N ALA A 94 1.84 7.26 -3.03
CA ALA A 94 0.57 6.53 -3.12
C ALA A 94 -0.65 7.36 -2.71
N ARG A 95 -0.42 8.48 -2.00
CA ARG A 95 -1.46 9.40 -1.54
C ARG A 95 -1.53 10.69 -2.38
N GLY A 96 -0.77 10.77 -3.47
CA GLY A 96 -0.80 11.88 -4.42
C GLY A 96 0.34 12.89 -4.25
N ASP A 97 1.31 12.66 -3.36
CA ASP A 97 2.48 13.53 -3.29
C ASP A 97 3.36 13.36 -4.53
N THR A 98 3.99 14.46 -4.93
CA THR A 98 4.88 14.49 -6.10
C THR A 98 6.28 14.05 -5.70
N LEU A 99 6.87 13.15 -6.49
CA LEU A 99 8.25 12.75 -6.34
C LEU A 99 9.16 13.76 -7.05
N VAL A 100 10.00 14.44 -6.26
CA VAL A 100 11.04 15.34 -6.74
C VAL A 100 12.38 14.61 -6.69
N THR A 101 13.09 14.61 -7.80
CA THR A 101 14.41 13.97 -7.92
C THR A 101 15.39 14.96 -8.55
N ARG A 102 16.66 14.88 -8.18
CA ARG A 102 17.73 15.58 -8.89
C ARG A 102 18.43 14.58 -9.79
N GLN A 103 18.32 14.79 -11.08
CA GLN A 103 18.79 13.84 -12.08
C GLN A 103 19.87 14.47 -12.94
N PHE A 104 20.98 13.76 -13.12
CA PHE A 104 22.02 14.14 -14.07
C PHE A 104 21.75 13.44 -15.40
N GLN A 105 21.84 14.18 -16.51
CA GLN A 105 21.65 13.65 -17.87
C GLN A 105 20.26 13.02 -18.14
N GLY A 106 19.23 13.36 -17.36
CA GLY A 106 17.87 12.81 -17.52
C GLY A 106 17.76 11.33 -17.16
N ARG A 107 18.59 10.87 -16.21
CA ARG A 107 18.58 9.50 -15.71
C ARG A 107 18.31 9.50 -14.21
N LEU A 108 17.63 8.45 -13.75
CA LEU A 108 17.45 8.13 -12.35
C LEU A 108 18.17 6.82 -12.05
N CYS A 109 19.11 6.85 -11.12
CA CYS A 109 20.03 5.78 -10.81
C CYS A 109 19.84 5.27 -9.37
N ARG A 110 20.27 4.03 -9.13
CA ARG A 110 20.42 3.48 -7.78
C ARG A 110 21.29 4.41 -6.94
N GLY A 111 20.84 4.71 -5.73
CA GLY A 111 21.48 5.62 -4.79
C GLY A 111 21.06 7.07 -4.93
N ASP A 112 20.38 7.45 -6.02
CA ASP A 112 19.83 8.81 -6.13
C ASP A 112 18.77 9.04 -5.04
N ILE A 113 18.77 10.26 -4.49
CA ILE A 113 17.84 10.64 -3.44
C ILE A 113 16.62 11.33 -4.07
N ALA A 114 15.44 10.85 -3.70
CA ALA A 114 14.17 11.46 -4.02
C ALA A 114 13.51 12.04 -2.77
N GLN A 115 12.69 13.07 -2.96
CA GLN A 115 11.86 13.67 -1.93
C GLN A 115 10.41 13.66 -2.38
N THR A 116 9.48 13.34 -1.48
CA THR A 116 8.05 13.52 -1.74
C THR A 116 7.63 14.90 -1.27
N VAL A 117 6.84 15.60 -2.09
CA VAL A 117 6.36 16.96 -1.80
C VAL A 117 4.85 17.00 -2.00
N ASN A 118 4.15 17.56 -1.01
CA ASN A 118 2.75 17.92 -1.16
C ASN A 118 2.67 19.25 -1.91
N LEU A 119 2.37 19.21 -3.22
CA LEU A 119 2.34 20.42 -4.05
C LEU A 119 1.35 21.50 -3.57
N PRO A 120 0.13 21.17 -3.11
CA PRO A 120 -0.81 22.18 -2.60
C PRO A 120 -0.24 23.12 -1.52
N ILE A 121 0.60 22.60 -0.62
CA ILE A 121 1.22 23.39 0.47
C ILE A 121 2.73 23.63 0.28
N GLY A 122 3.34 23.04 -0.76
CA GLY A 122 4.75 23.19 -1.07
C GLY A 122 5.73 22.54 -0.08
N MET A 123 5.27 21.66 0.81
CA MET A 123 6.10 21.10 1.88
C MET A 123 6.61 19.68 1.57
N PRO A 124 7.89 19.37 1.88
CA PRO A 124 8.40 18.01 1.85
C PRO A 124 7.67 17.12 2.86
N THR A 125 7.39 15.89 2.48
CA THR A 125 6.65 14.92 3.30
C THR A 125 7.41 13.62 3.54
N GLY A 126 8.53 13.41 2.85
CA GLY A 126 9.32 12.19 2.91
C GLY A 126 10.53 12.25 1.98
N SER A 127 11.42 11.26 2.12
CA SER A 127 12.58 11.07 1.27
C SER A 127 12.97 9.60 1.20
N CYS A 128 13.61 9.20 0.12
CA CYS A 128 14.10 7.84 -0.05
C CYS A 128 15.28 7.78 -1.02
N ALA A 129 16.08 6.72 -0.92
CA ALA A 129 17.11 6.39 -1.89
C ALA A 129 16.55 5.39 -2.90
N MET A 130 16.88 5.55 -4.19
CA MET A 130 16.49 4.59 -5.22
C MET A 130 17.29 3.29 -5.09
N GLY A 131 16.63 2.14 -5.20
CA GLY A 131 17.28 0.84 -5.42
C GLY A 131 17.56 0.59 -6.90
N ASP A 132 17.93 -0.64 -7.23
CA ASP A 132 17.98 -1.07 -8.64
C ASP A 132 16.56 -1.10 -9.24
N PHE A 133 16.48 -0.92 -10.55
CA PHE A 133 15.22 -0.89 -11.29
C PHE A 133 15.00 -2.23 -12.00
N ILE A 134 13.94 -2.95 -11.63
CA ILE A 134 13.55 -4.18 -12.29
C ILE A 134 12.54 -3.85 -13.40
N PRO A 135 12.89 -4.07 -14.68
CA PRO A 135 11.94 -3.89 -15.79
C PRO A 135 10.98 -5.07 -15.87
N TYR A 136 9.69 -4.81 -15.80
CA TYR A 136 8.63 -5.77 -16.11
C TYR A 136 8.13 -5.51 -17.51
N ARG A 137 8.33 -6.50 -18.40
CA ARG A 137 7.97 -6.39 -19.82
C ARG A 137 6.95 -7.46 -20.23
N SER A 138 5.93 -7.08 -20.98
CA SER A 138 5.11 -8.05 -21.72
C SER A 138 5.79 -8.39 -23.05
N LYS A 139 5.43 -9.54 -23.63
CA LYS A 139 5.76 -9.84 -25.03
C LYS A 139 5.09 -8.87 -26.00
#